data_AF-A0A973NNV4-F1
#
_entry.id   AF-A0A973NNV4-F1
#
_cell.length_a   1.000
_cell.length_b   1.000
_cell.length_c   1.000
_cell.angle_alpha   90.00
_cell.angle_beta   90.00
_cell.angle_gamma   90.00
#
_symmetry.space_group_name_H-M   'P 1'
#
loop_
_entity.id
_entity.type
_entity.pdbx_description
1 polymer ?
#
loop_
_entity_poly.entity_id
_entity_poly.type
_entity_poly.pdbx_seq_one_letter_code
_entity_poly.pdbx_strand_id
1 'polypeptide(L)'
;MWKSVLGLALALTASKVSAKPALQSPFHRGVNVLGYDPYWTDESKRRFQWRHFREIRSAGFDFVRLNLQAFRHMDAQNRLEPAWLGKLDDVLREAHKAGLGVIVDEHDFN
;
A
#
# COMPACT_ATOMS: atom_id res chain seq x y z
N MET A 1 39.04 50.85 42.16
CA MET A 1 37.86 49.96 42.21
C MET A 1 37.66 49.34 40.82
N TRP A 2 38.14 48.12 40.59
CA TRP A 2 37.87 47.40 39.34
C TRP A 2 36.96 46.22 39.68
N LYS A 3 35.74 46.20 39.15
CA LYS A 3 34.81 45.08 39.31
C LYS A 3 35.12 44.04 38.25
N SER A 4 35.64 42.88 38.65
CA SER A 4 35.72 41.69 37.80
C SER A 4 34.32 41.12 37.63
N VAL A 5 33.83 41.02 36.39
CA VAL A 5 32.59 40.31 36.07
C VAL A 5 32.97 38.88 35.69
N LEU A 6 32.60 37.93 36.55
CA LEU A 6 32.78 36.50 36.32
C LEU A 6 31.66 36.04 35.37
N GLY A 7 32.02 35.68 34.13
CA GLY A 7 31.08 35.12 33.16
C GLY A 7 30.75 33.67 33.49
N LEU A 8 29.51 33.39 33.88
CA LEU A 8 29.01 32.02 34.08
C LEU A 8 28.63 31.43 32.71
N ALA A 9 29.45 30.53 32.17
CA ALA A 9 29.11 29.78 30.97
C ALA A 9 28.15 28.64 31.32
N LEU A 10 26.88 28.78 30.91
CA LEU A 10 25.87 27.74 31.06
C LEU A 10 26.05 26.71 29.93
N ALA A 11 26.59 25.54 30.24
CA ALA A 11 26.68 24.43 29.28
C ALA A 11 25.28 23.83 29.08
N LEU A 12 24.66 24.06 27.92
CA LEU A 12 23.46 23.35 27.52
C LEU A 12 23.83 21.92 27.11
N THR A 13 23.41 20.93 27.90
CA THR A 13 23.47 19.52 27.50
C THR A 13 22.33 19.24 26.53
N ALA A 14 22.64 19.11 25.24
CA ALA A 14 21.69 18.62 24.26
C ALA A 14 21.31 17.18 24.59
N SER A 15 20.05 16.94 24.96
CA SER A 15 19.52 15.59 25.13
C SER A 15 19.38 14.94 23.76
N LYS A 16 20.05 13.80 23.56
CA LYS A 16 19.85 12.96 22.37
C LYS A 16 18.43 12.41 22.40
N VAL A 17 17.55 12.94 21.57
CA VAL A 17 16.27 12.30 21.28
C VAL A 17 16.59 10.99 20.57
N SER A 18 16.37 9.86 21.25
CA SER A 18 16.42 8.55 20.61
C SER A 18 15.22 8.46 19.66
N ALA A 19 15.48 8.53 18.35
CA ALA A 19 14.44 8.30 17.37
C ALA A 19 13.88 6.88 17.59
N LYS A 20 12.57 6.75 17.77
CA LYS A 20 11.92 5.44 17.69
C LYS A 20 12.31 4.84 16.33
N PRO A 21 12.73 3.56 16.28
CA PRO A 21 12.94 2.91 15.00
C PRO A 21 11.71 3.14 14.14
N ALA A 22 11.90 3.58 12.90
CA ALA A 22 10.80 3.66 11.96
C ALA A 22 10.08 2.31 11.96
N LEU A 23 8.74 2.33 11.98
CA LEU A 23 7.95 1.11 11.83
C LEU A 23 8.46 0.41 10.57
N GLN A 24 9.09 -0.76 10.72
CA GLN A 24 9.58 -1.51 9.58
C GLN A 24 8.38 -1.93 8.76
N SER A 25 8.22 -1.32 7.59
CA SER A 25 7.19 -1.72 6.65
C SER A 25 7.45 -3.17 6.23
N PRO A 26 6.45 -4.07 6.31
CA PRO A 26 6.59 -5.42 5.77
C PRO A 26 6.71 -5.42 4.23
N PHE A 27 6.53 -4.27 3.60
CA PHE A 27 6.52 -4.08 2.15
C PHE A 27 7.85 -3.51 1.68
N HIS A 28 8.72 -4.35 1.09
CA HIS A 28 9.97 -3.91 0.48
C HIS A 28 9.85 -3.75 -1.04
N ARG A 29 9.45 -4.82 -1.74
CA ARG A 29 9.37 -4.84 -3.21
C ARG A 29 7.92 -5.08 -3.64
N GLY A 30 7.38 -4.16 -4.44
CA GLY A 30 6.01 -4.24 -4.93
C GLY A 30 5.88 -4.03 -6.43
N VAL A 31 4.74 -4.49 -6.95
CA VAL A 31 4.37 -4.32 -8.36
C VAL A 31 2.88 -3.99 -8.50
N ASN A 32 2.55 -3.18 -9.50
CA ASN A 32 1.17 -2.83 -9.83
C ASN A 32 0.52 -3.95 -10.65
N VAL A 33 -0.70 -4.34 -10.30
CA VAL A 33 -1.45 -5.40 -11.00
C VAL A 33 -2.92 -5.04 -11.14
N LEU A 34 -3.64 -5.79 -11.97
CA LEU A 34 -5.11 -5.75 -12.08
C LEU A 34 -5.68 -4.33 -12.28
N GLY A 35 -4.99 -3.52 -13.08
CA GLY A 35 -5.49 -2.20 -13.50
C GLY A 35 -6.70 -2.34 -14.44
N TYR A 36 -6.48 -2.05 -15.72
CA TYR A 36 -7.48 -2.23 -16.78
C TYR A 36 -7.76 -3.70 -17.16
N ASP A 37 -7.65 -4.63 -16.21
CA ASP A 37 -7.91 -6.04 -16.50
C ASP A 37 -9.41 -6.24 -16.79
N PRO A 38 -9.79 -6.98 -17.85
CA PRO A 38 -11.19 -7.28 -18.15
C PRO A 38 -11.92 -8.01 -17.02
N TYR A 39 -11.23 -8.64 -16.07
CA TYR A 39 -11.80 -9.30 -14.91
C TYR A 39 -12.87 -8.48 -14.18
N TRP A 40 -12.65 -7.17 -14.05
CA TRP A 40 -13.58 -6.27 -13.35
C TRP A 40 -14.97 -6.23 -14.00
N THR A 41 -15.07 -6.47 -15.31
CA THR A 41 -16.34 -6.50 -16.06
C THR A 41 -16.76 -7.91 -16.45
N ASP A 42 -15.84 -8.70 -17.01
CA ASP A 42 -16.07 -10.05 -17.53
C ASP A 42 -14.95 -10.99 -17.08
N GLU A 43 -15.26 -11.84 -16.10
CA GLU A 43 -14.30 -12.79 -15.51
C GLU A 43 -13.72 -13.75 -16.56
N SER A 44 -14.51 -14.14 -17.57
CA SER A 44 -14.07 -15.09 -18.61
C SER A 44 -12.94 -14.52 -19.48
N LYS A 45 -12.78 -13.19 -19.51
CA LYS A 45 -11.76 -12.47 -20.28
C LYS A 45 -10.54 -12.06 -19.45
N ARG A 46 -10.45 -12.51 -18.20
CA ARG A 46 -9.36 -12.17 -17.29
C ARG A 46 -8.00 -12.49 -17.90
N ARG A 47 -7.12 -11.50 -17.92
CA ARG A 47 -5.72 -11.67 -18.39
C ARG A 47 -4.81 -12.05 -17.24
N PHE A 48 -4.97 -11.39 -16.10
CA PHE A 48 -4.23 -11.70 -14.89
C PHE A 48 -4.76 -12.96 -14.21
N GLN A 49 -4.01 -14.05 -14.22
CA GLN A 49 -4.43 -15.31 -13.60
C GLN A 49 -3.89 -15.46 -12.18
N TRP A 50 -4.59 -16.22 -11.34
CA TRP A 50 -4.18 -16.47 -9.94
C TRP A 50 -2.77 -17.04 -9.80
N ARG A 51 -2.29 -17.82 -10.79
CA ARG A 51 -0.89 -18.29 -10.80
C ARG A 51 0.13 -17.14 -10.81
N HIS A 52 -0.21 -15.98 -11.39
CA HIS A 52 0.70 -14.84 -11.46
C HIS A 52 1.03 -14.29 -10.07
N PHE A 53 0.12 -14.39 -9.08
CA PHE A 53 0.47 -14.00 -7.70
C PHE A 53 1.60 -14.86 -7.14
N ARG A 54 1.58 -16.17 -7.41
CA ARG A 54 2.67 -17.06 -7.01
C ARG A 54 3.97 -16.72 -7.74
N GLU A 55 3.90 -16.46 -9.04
CA GLU A 55 5.05 -16.06 -9.84
C GLU A 55 5.68 -14.75 -9.34
N ILE A 56 4.85 -13.75 -8.99
CA ILE A 56 5.30 -12.49 -8.38
C ILE A 56 5.99 -12.75 -7.05
N ARG A 57 5.42 -13.59 -6.17
CA ARG A 57 6.06 -13.94 -4.90
C ARG A 57 7.40 -14.66 -5.11
N SER A 58 7.45 -15.63 -6.03
CA SER A 58 8.66 -16.37 -6.37
C SER A 58 9.75 -15.48 -7.01
N ALA A 59 9.35 -14.39 -7.67
CA ALA A 59 10.27 -13.38 -8.19
C ALA A 59 10.84 -12.43 -7.11
N GLY A 60 10.47 -12.62 -5.84
CA GLY A 60 11.01 -11.87 -4.70
C GLY A 60 10.26 -10.57 -4.37
N PHE A 61 9.02 -10.41 -4.83
CA PHE A 61 8.14 -9.33 -4.40
C PHE A 61 7.39 -9.71 -3.11
N ASP A 62 7.14 -8.72 -2.25
CA ASP A 62 6.44 -8.89 -0.98
C ASP A 62 4.99 -8.42 -1.04
N PHE A 63 4.64 -7.54 -1.98
CA PHE A 63 3.30 -7.01 -2.11
C PHE A 63 2.90 -6.67 -3.54
N VAL A 64 1.60 -6.52 -3.76
CA VAL A 64 1.03 -5.96 -4.97
C VAL A 64 0.24 -4.71 -4.65
N ARG A 65 0.19 -3.77 -5.59
CA ARG A 65 -0.75 -2.64 -5.58
C ARG A 65 -1.82 -2.89 -6.62
N LEU A 66 -3.07 -2.93 -6.18
CA LEU A 66 -4.24 -3.06 -7.06
C LEU A 66 -4.65 -1.67 -7.50
N ASN A 67 -4.46 -1.37 -8.78
CA ASN A 67 -4.86 -0.08 -9.36
C ASN A 67 -6.34 -0.15 -9.75
N LEU A 68 -7.23 0.09 -8.80
CA LEU A 68 -8.66 0.04 -9.05
C LEU A 68 -9.14 1.25 -9.83
N GLN A 69 -10.24 1.07 -10.54
CA GLN A 69 -11.01 2.14 -11.16
C GLN A 69 -12.46 1.93 -10.73
N ALA A 70 -12.71 2.00 -9.43
CA ALA A 70 -13.95 1.49 -8.86
C ALA A 70 -15.12 2.46 -9.06
N PHE A 71 -14.88 3.74 -9.31
CA PHE A 71 -15.95 4.74 -9.39
C PHE A 71 -16.93 4.46 -10.53
N ARG A 72 -16.47 3.91 -11.66
CA ARG A 72 -17.35 3.49 -12.77
C ARG A 72 -18.30 2.33 -12.41
N HIS A 73 -18.04 1.65 -11.29
CA HIS A 73 -18.83 0.54 -10.78
C HIS A 73 -19.74 0.94 -9.62
N MET A 74 -19.82 2.25 -9.32
CA MET A 74 -20.74 2.79 -8.33
C MET A 74 -22.11 3.06 -8.95
N ASP A 75 -23.16 2.84 -8.16
CA ASP A 75 -24.51 3.27 -8.49
C ASP A 75 -24.71 4.79 -8.28
N ALA A 76 -25.92 5.28 -8.57
CA ALA A 76 -26.28 6.70 -8.38
C ALA A 76 -26.28 7.16 -6.92
N GLN A 77 -26.05 6.27 -5.95
CA GLN A 77 -25.90 6.56 -4.53
C GLN A 77 -24.44 6.40 -4.05
N ASN A 78 -23.48 6.33 -4.99
CA ASN A 78 -22.04 6.12 -4.72
C ASN A 78 -21.73 4.79 -4.01
N ARG A 79 -22.50 3.73 -4.30
CA ARG A 79 -22.29 2.40 -3.73
C ARG A 79 -21.75 1.45 -4.77
N LEU A 80 -20.70 0.72 -4.41
CA LEU A 80 -20.20 -0.38 -5.23
C LEU A 80 -21.19 -1.54 -5.19
N GLU A 81 -21.39 -2.17 -6.35
CA GLU A 81 -22.22 -3.37 -6.44
C GLU A 81 -21.62 -4.50 -5.57
N PRO A 82 -22.44 -5.23 -4.78
CA PRO A 82 -21.95 -6.35 -3.98
C PRO A 82 -21.20 -7.41 -4.79
N ALA A 83 -21.63 -7.71 -6.02
CA ALA A 83 -20.94 -8.67 -6.87
C ALA A 83 -19.55 -8.16 -7.30
N TRP A 84 -19.41 -6.86 -7.56
CA TRP A 84 -18.10 -6.26 -7.84
C TRP A 84 -17.17 -6.31 -6.63
N LEU A 85 -17.69 -6.04 -5.42
CA LEU A 85 -16.92 -6.19 -4.18
C LEU A 85 -16.48 -7.65 -3.97
N GLY A 86 -17.33 -8.63 -4.30
CA GLY A 86 -16.95 -10.04 -4.26
C GLY A 86 -15.75 -10.37 -5.17
N LYS A 87 -15.62 -9.71 -6.32
CA LYS A 87 -14.44 -9.86 -7.18
C LYS A 87 -13.18 -9.32 -6.51
N LEU A 88 -13.28 -8.22 -5.75
CA LEU A 88 -12.16 -7.69 -4.97
C LEU A 88 -11.78 -8.67 -3.85
N ASP A 89 -12.75 -9.24 -3.15
CA ASP A 89 -12.51 -10.27 -2.12
C ASP A 89 -11.75 -11.48 -2.69
N ASP A 90 -12.10 -11.93 -3.89
CA ASP A 90 -11.39 -13.00 -4.58
C ASP A 90 -9.93 -12.64 -4.84
N VAL A 91 -9.66 -11.43 -5.34
CA VAL A 91 -8.30 -10.94 -5.59
C VAL A 91 -7.49 -10.87 -4.31
N LEU A 92 -8.04 -10.29 -3.24
CA LEU A 92 -7.38 -10.18 -1.94
C LEU A 92 -7.05 -11.56 -1.37
N ARG A 93 -8.01 -12.49 -1.42
CA ARG A 93 -7.84 -13.85 -0.94
C ARG A 93 -6.73 -14.58 -1.70
N GLU A 94 -6.70 -14.51 -3.02
CA GLU A 94 -5.69 -15.22 -3.82
C GLU A 94 -4.29 -14.58 -3.69
N ALA A 95 -4.19 -13.25 -3.56
CA ALA A 95 -2.94 -12.58 -3.24
C ALA A 95 -2.39 -13.00 -1.86
N HIS A 96 -3.25 -13.02 -0.84
CA HIS A 96 -2.88 -13.46 0.50
C HIS A 96 -2.48 -14.94 0.55
N LYS A 97 -3.20 -15.82 -0.17
CA LYS A 97 -2.81 -17.24 -0.31
C LYS A 97 -1.43 -17.41 -0.95
N ALA A 98 -1.04 -16.50 -1.85
CA ALA A 98 0.30 -16.47 -2.44
C ALA A 98 1.38 -15.85 -1.53
N GLY A 99 1.02 -15.39 -0.33
CA GLY A 99 1.94 -14.77 0.62
C GLY A 99 2.33 -13.34 0.25
N LEU A 100 1.48 -12.64 -0.50
CA LEU A 100 1.67 -11.22 -0.84
C LEU A 100 0.84 -10.33 0.09
N GLY A 101 1.44 -9.20 0.49
CA GLY A 101 0.69 -8.05 0.96
C GLY A 101 -0.08 -7.39 -0.17
N VAL A 102 -1.12 -6.63 0.16
CA VAL A 102 -1.93 -5.92 -0.84
C VAL A 102 -2.14 -4.46 -0.43
N ILE A 103 -1.88 -3.54 -1.36
CA ILE A 103 -2.32 -2.15 -1.28
C ILE A 103 -3.50 -1.99 -2.23
N VAL A 104 -4.65 -1.60 -1.70
CA VAL A 104 -5.85 -1.29 -2.48
C VAL A 104 -5.83 0.20 -2.77
N ASP A 105 -5.74 0.55 -4.05
CA ASP A 105 -5.60 1.94 -4.50
C ASP A 105 -6.71 2.28 -5.47
N GLU A 106 -7.54 3.25 -5.09
CA GLU A 106 -8.45 3.87 -6.04
C GLU A 106 -7.63 4.77 -6.98
N HIS A 107 -7.70 4.47 -8.28
CA HIS A 107 -6.82 5.00 -9.30
C HIS A 107 -7.58 5.50 -10.55
N ASP A 108 -8.88 5.77 -10.43
CA ASP A 108 -9.55 6.59 -11.42
C ASP A 108 -8.85 7.97 -11.51
N PHE A 109 -8.37 8.32 -12.70
CA PHE A 109 -7.84 9.65 -13.00
C PHE A 109 -8.79 10.35 -13.95
N ASN A 110 -9.20 11.57 -13.60
CA ASN A 110 -9.90 12.55 -14.43
C ASN A 110 -9.71 13.95 -13.84
#